data_AF-A0A1V6B3R1-F1
#
_entry.id   AF-A0A1V6B3R1-F1
#
_cell.length_a   1.000
_cell.length_b   1.000
_cell.length_c   1.000
_cell.angle_alpha   90.00
_cell.angle_beta   90.00
_cell.angle_gamma   90.00
#
_symmetry.space_group_name_H-M   'P 1'
#
loop_
_entity.id
_entity.type
_entity.pdbx_description
1 polymer ?
#
loop_
_entity_poly.entity_id
_entity_poly.type
_entity_poly.pdbx_seq_one_letter_code
_entity_poly.pdbx_strand_id
1 'polypeptide(L)'
;MKREFTAAFLLTVMAVSWAAAAPPASDMDIWKEFLQLLRSGTLTVDWIHPDDPRTRESRLTNLLDWTKDEDWSEWRATPKVVRQDNLVSFIIEVGKKRRAPWTYVFCFTVEGGRWYYRFVEGVFLRLDQVVSLPADASSFPDLSEERKNWMRQEIYWTKIVGLFTEMTRLKGTEYALGFLRDGAEYVQAATSWIPYFPASRAFILYLCWEQARMQGNKVVLEKLTDREAVVRFDDHQFFALYMQTSHLREQIALGDYMGIFEAIWQDRARAAGWNLQIDGQGPTIYLRFSR
;
A
#
# COMPACT_ATOMS: atom_id res chain seq x y z
N MET A 1 16.70 70.67 -56.39
CA MET A 1 17.46 70.19 -55.20
C MET A 1 16.47 69.99 -54.06
N LYS A 2 16.47 68.79 -53.44
CA LYS A 2 15.67 68.32 -52.28
C LYS A 2 14.23 67.85 -52.63
N ARG A 3 14.05 66.57 -52.99
CA ARG A 3 13.94 65.32 -52.20
C ARG A 3 12.59 65.13 -51.52
N GLU A 4 11.76 64.32 -52.18
CA GLU A 4 10.58 63.63 -51.69
C GLU A 4 10.95 62.63 -50.59
N PHE A 5 10.09 62.48 -49.58
CA PHE A 5 10.14 61.40 -48.61
C PHE A 5 8.76 60.74 -48.54
N THR A 6 8.60 59.66 -49.30
CA THR A 6 7.49 58.72 -49.21
C THR A 6 7.78 57.75 -48.07
N ALA A 7 7.01 57.84 -46.99
CA ALA A 7 7.11 56.91 -45.87
C ALA A 7 6.39 55.59 -46.23
N ALA A 8 7.17 54.54 -46.49
CA ALA A 8 6.67 53.18 -46.63
C ALA A 8 6.43 52.59 -45.22
N PHE A 9 5.16 52.31 -44.91
CA PHE A 9 4.76 51.62 -43.69
C PHE A 9 4.96 50.11 -43.89
N LEU A 10 6.01 49.54 -43.29
CA LEU A 10 6.26 48.10 -43.24
C LEU A 10 5.38 47.48 -42.15
N LEU A 11 4.28 46.86 -42.56
CA LEU A 11 3.46 45.99 -41.73
C LEU A 11 4.20 44.65 -41.53
N THR A 12 4.87 44.51 -40.39
CA THR A 12 5.46 43.25 -39.95
C THR A 12 4.35 42.35 -39.43
N VAL A 13 3.90 41.38 -40.24
CA VAL A 13 3.02 40.31 -39.79
C VAL A 13 3.82 39.42 -38.85
N MET A 14 3.64 39.59 -37.54
CA MET A 14 4.08 38.59 -36.56
C MET A 14 3.19 37.36 -36.74
N ALA A 15 3.70 36.35 -37.45
CA ALA A 15 3.17 35.02 -37.39
C ALA A 15 3.35 34.51 -35.95
N VAL A 16 2.29 34.63 -35.15
CA VAL A 16 2.19 33.90 -33.89
C VAL A 16 2.05 32.44 -34.28
N SER A 17 3.16 31.72 -34.25
CA SER A 17 3.16 30.26 -34.30
C SER A 17 2.40 29.77 -33.08
N TRP A 18 1.09 29.53 -33.23
CA TRP A 18 0.38 28.61 -32.38
C TRP A 18 1.11 27.28 -32.54
N ALA A 19 1.96 26.94 -31.57
CA ALA A 19 2.36 25.57 -31.36
C ALA A 19 1.05 24.81 -31.17
N ALA A 20 0.61 24.10 -32.21
CA ALA A 20 -0.50 23.20 -32.10
C ALA A 20 -0.18 22.28 -30.93
N ALA A 21 -0.95 22.41 -29.84
CA ALA A 21 -0.91 21.42 -28.77
C ALA A 21 -1.05 20.07 -29.46
N ALA A 22 -0.05 19.20 -29.29
CA ALA A 22 -0.12 17.86 -29.83
C ALA A 22 -1.49 17.28 -29.46
N PRO A 23 -2.21 16.63 -30.40
CA PRO A 23 -3.47 15.99 -30.06
C PRO A 23 -3.23 15.14 -28.81
N PRO A 24 -4.16 15.14 -27.83
CA PRO A 24 -3.97 14.37 -26.62
C PRO A 24 -3.63 12.94 -27.04
N ALA A 25 -2.46 12.46 -26.61
CA ALA A 25 -2.06 11.08 -26.87
C ALA A 25 -3.25 10.18 -26.53
N SER A 26 -3.55 9.20 -27.38
CA SER A 26 -4.57 8.21 -27.03
C SER A 26 -4.23 7.67 -25.64
N ASP A 27 -5.22 7.46 -24.77
CA ASP A 27 -4.93 6.94 -23.42
C ASP A 27 -4.10 5.64 -23.52
N MET A 28 -4.35 4.83 -24.54
CA MET A 28 -3.54 3.65 -24.79
C MET A 28 -2.08 3.93 -25.19
N ASP A 29 -1.77 5.10 -25.75
CA ASP A 29 -0.40 5.50 -26.04
C ASP A 29 0.34 5.89 -24.75
N ILE A 30 -0.34 6.52 -23.79
CA ILE A 30 0.20 6.73 -22.42
C ILE A 30 0.60 5.39 -21.81
N TRP A 31 -0.29 4.38 -21.86
CA TRP A 31 0.01 3.05 -21.31
C TRP A 31 1.20 2.38 -22.00
N LYS A 32 1.24 2.42 -23.34
CA LYS A 32 2.35 1.81 -24.10
C LYS A 32 3.69 2.49 -23.80
N GLU A 33 3.71 3.82 -23.76
CA GLU A 33 4.91 4.59 -23.44
C GLU A 33 5.38 4.29 -22.01
N PHE A 34 4.47 4.30 -21.04
CA PHE A 34 4.76 3.92 -19.66
C PHE A 34 5.40 2.53 -19.56
N LEU A 35 4.82 1.51 -20.20
CA LEU A 35 5.38 0.16 -20.21
C LEU A 35 6.73 0.10 -20.92
N GLN A 36 6.92 0.86 -22.00
CA GLN A 36 8.18 0.93 -22.70
C GLN A 36 9.27 1.50 -21.77
N LEU A 37 9.02 2.65 -21.15
CA LEU A 37 9.95 3.33 -20.24
C LEU A 37 10.33 2.46 -19.04
N LEU A 38 9.36 1.76 -18.45
CA LEU A 38 9.62 0.81 -17.38
C LEU A 38 10.51 -0.35 -17.85
N ARG A 39 10.19 -0.96 -18.99
CA ARG A 39 10.94 -2.11 -19.52
C ARG A 39 12.36 -1.77 -19.95
N SER A 40 12.58 -0.58 -20.48
CA SER A 40 13.92 -0.10 -20.85
C SER A 40 14.71 0.45 -19.67
N GLY A 41 14.11 0.59 -18.48
CA GLY A 41 14.75 1.21 -17.32
C GLY A 41 15.05 2.70 -17.53
N THR A 42 14.28 3.38 -18.40
CA THR A 42 14.47 4.80 -18.74
C THR A 42 13.41 5.71 -18.12
N LEU A 43 12.53 5.17 -17.27
CA LEU A 43 11.60 5.97 -16.48
C LEU A 43 12.38 6.78 -15.42
N THR A 44 12.34 8.10 -15.52
CA THR A 44 13.01 9.04 -14.60
C THR A 44 12.02 9.79 -13.70
N VAL A 45 12.55 10.53 -12.72
CA VAL A 45 11.76 11.36 -11.79
C VAL A 45 10.94 12.46 -12.50
N ASP A 46 11.27 12.80 -13.74
CA ASP A 46 10.54 13.77 -14.54
C ASP A 46 9.15 13.28 -14.97
N TRP A 47 8.89 11.98 -14.84
CA TRP A 47 7.58 11.37 -15.05
C TRP A 47 6.73 11.34 -13.78
N ILE A 48 7.20 11.93 -12.69
CA ILE A 48 6.44 12.12 -11.46
C ILE A 48 6.07 13.59 -11.35
N HIS A 49 4.81 13.89 -11.02
CA HIS A 49 4.32 15.26 -10.95
C HIS A 49 5.12 16.08 -9.90
N PRO A 50 5.52 17.33 -10.19
CA PRO A 50 6.25 18.18 -9.24
C PRO A 50 5.53 18.39 -7.90
N ASP A 51 4.20 18.53 -7.95
CA ASP A 51 3.36 18.73 -6.78
C ASP A 51 2.89 17.41 -6.14
N ASP A 52 3.59 16.29 -6.37
CA ASP A 52 3.31 15.08 -5.61
C ASP A 52 3.53 15.40 -4.11
N PRO A 53 2.55 15.12 -3.23
CA PRO A 53 2.71 15.35 -1.80
C PRO A 53 3.86 14.52 -1.19
N ARG A 54 4.39 13.54 -1.93
CA ARG A 54 5.55 12.72 -1.58
C ARG A 54 6.76 13.10 -2.42
N THR A 55 7.96 12.71 -1.99
CA THR A 55 9.17 12.96 -2.81
C THR A 55 9.09 12.16 -4.12
N ARG A 56 9.43 12.81 -5.23
CA ARG A 56 9.36 12.20 -6.57
C ARG A 56 10.28 10.99 -6.69
N GLU A 57 11.43 11.06 -6.03
CA GLU A 57 12.42 9.99 -5.94
C GLU A 57 11.81 8.76 -5.26
N SER A 58 11.15 8.95 -4.12
CA SER A 58 10.53 7.85 -3.39
C SER A 58 9.41 7.19 -4.20
N ARG A 59 8.60 7.99 -4.89
CA ARG A 59 7.55 7.49 -5.79
C ARG A 59 8.12 6.60 -6.89
N LEU A 60 9.18 7.06 -7.55
CA LEU A 60 9.84 6.31 -8.61
C LEU A 60 10.47 5.03 -8.07
N THR A 61 11.20 5.09 -6.97
CA THR A 61 11.80 3.90 -6.33
C THR A 61 10.74 2.87 -5.98
N ASN A 62 9.62 3.29 -5.39
CA ASN A 62 8.52 2.40 -5.05
C ASN A 62 7.93 1.68 -6.28
N LEU A 63 7.74 2.41 -7.39
CA LEU A 63 7.27 1.84 -8.64
C LEU A 63 8.28 0.84 -9.21
N LEU A 64 9.56 1.20 -9.29
CA LEU A 64 10.61 0.34 -9.83
C LEU A 64 10.76 -0.95 -9.01
N ASP A 65 10.77 -0.84 -7.68
CA ASP A 65 10.81 -1.99 -6.78
C ASP A 65 9.60 -2.90 -6.96
N TRP A 66 8.40 -2.33 -7.15
CA TRP A 66 7.18 -3.09 -7.34
C TRP A 66 7.17 -3.82 -8.70
N THR A 67 7.79 -3.25 -9.74
CA THR A 67 7.96 -3.89 -11.07
C THR A 67 9.13 -4.86 -11.16
N LYS A 68 9.92 -5.02 -10.10
CA LYS A 68 11.09 -5.90 -10.10
C LYS A 68 10.65 -7.35 -10.23
N ASP A 69 11.31 -8.10 -11.11
CA ASP A 69 11.07 -9.53 -11.36
C ASP A 69 9.66 -9.87 -11.89
N GLU A 70 8.93 -8.87 -12.42
CA GLU A 70 7.59 -9.05 -12.96
C GLU A 70 7.54 -9.83 -14.30
N ASP A 71 6.43 -10.52 -14.52
CA ASP A 71 6.16 -11.18 -15.79
C ASP A 71 5.52 -10.21 -16.79
N TRP A 72 6.36 -9.57 -17.59
CA TRP A 72 5.93 -8.64 -18.64
C TRP A 72 4.92 -9.19 -19.66
N SER A 73 4.69 -10.50 -19.72
CA SER A 73 3.62 -11.06 -20.55
C SER A 73 2.22 -10.75 -20.00
N GLU A 74 2.06 -10.69 -18.68
CA GLU A 74 0.78 -10.36 -18.02
C GLU A 74 0.36 -8.90 -18.29
N TRP A 75 1.35 -8.03 -18.42
CA TRP A 75 1.22 -6.61 -18.70
C TRP A 75 0.82 -6.26 -20.14
N ARG A 76 0.80 -7.27 -21.03
CA ARG A 76 0.33 -7.11 -22.41
C ARG A 76 -1.20 -7.20 -22.52
N ALA A 77 -1.89 -7.58 -21.45
CA ALA A 77 -3.35 -7.55 -21.44
C ALA A 77 -3.84 -6.12 -21.66
N THR A 78 -4.89 -5.96 -22.48
CA THR A 78 -5.50 -4.64 -22.70
C THR A 78 -6.15 -4.16 -21.41
N PRO A 79 -5.69 -3.06 -20.80
CA PRO A 79 -6.29 -2.54 -19.58
C PRO A 79 -7.68 -1.96 -19.86
N LYS A 80 -8.56 -1.96 -18.84
CA LYS A 80 -9.72 -1.07 -18.87
C LYS A 80 -9.22 0.35 -18.59
N VAL A 81 -9.53 1.26 -19.50
CA VAL A 81 -9.19 2.68 -19.36
C VAL A 81 -10.38 3.42 -18.77
N VAL A 82 -10.13 4.25 -17.75
CA VAL A 82 -11.11 5.17 -17.17
C VAL A 82 -10.47 6.55 -17.14
N ARG A 83 -11.05 7.51 -17.88
CA ARG A 83 -10.60 8.91 -17.92
C ARG A 83 -11.63 9.81 -17.23
N GLN A 84 -11.13 10.70 -16.38
CA GLN A 84 -11.90 11.77 -15.75
C GLN A 84 -11.06 13.05 -15.79
N ASP A 85 -11.41 13.98 -16.69
CA ASP A 85 -10.65 15.19 -16.97
C ASP A 85 -9.17 14.91 -17.31
N ASN A 86 -8.25 15.41 -16.48
CA ASN A 86 -6.81 15.18 -16.59
C ASN A 86 -6.37 13.86 -15.93
N LEU A 87 -7.25 13.13 -15.24
CA LEU A 87 -6.91 11.86 -14.61
C LEU A 87 -7.18 10.69 -15.55
N VAL A 88 -6.19 9.82 -15.71
CA VAL A 88 -6.31 8.59 -16.50
C VAL A 88 -5.92 7.41 -15.63
N SER A 89 -6.81 6.42 -15.57
CA SER A 89 -6.62 5.20 -14.79
C SER A 89 -6.63 3.98 -15.70
N PHE A 90 -5.63 3.11 -15.56
CA PHE A 90 -5.54 1.83 -16.27
C PHE A 90 -5.74 0.71 -15.27
N ILE A 91 -6.78 -0.10 -15.50
CA ILE A 91 -7.14 -1.22 -14.64
C ILE A 91 -6.74 -2.51 -15.34
N ILE A 92 -5.85 -3.28 -14.72
CA ILE A 92 -5.30 -4.51 -15.27
C ILE A 92 -5.19 -5.58 -14.19
N GLU A 93 -5.31 -6.85 -14.58
CA GLU A 93 -5.05 -7.99 -13.70
C GLU A 93 -3.63 -8.50 -13.94
N VAL A 94 -2.79 -8.47 -12.90
CA VAL A 94 -1.41 -8.96 -12.91
C VAL A 94 -1.11 -9.75 -11.62
N GLY A 95 -0.04 -10.54 -11.61
CA GLY A 95 0.39 -11.36 -10.47
C GLY A 95 0.01 -12.84 -10.55
N LYS A 96 -0.27 -13.40 -11.74
CA LYS A 96 -0.62 -14.84 -11.88
C LYS A 96 0.51 -15.74 -11.41
N LYS A 97 1.78 -15.39 -11.63
CA LYS A 97 2.92 -16.12 -11.07
C LYS A 97 2.99 -16.12 -9.54
N ARG A 98 2.41 -15.11 -8.87
CA ARG A 98 2.35 -15.02 -7.40
C ARG A 98 1.19 -15.85 -6.80
N ARG A 99 0.51 -16.68 -7.60
CA ARG A 99 -0.69 -17.47 -7.24
C ARG A 99 -1.86 -16.64 -6.70
N ALA A 100 -1.85 -15.33 -6.97
CA ALA A 100 -2.87 -14.40 -6.55
C ALA A 100 -2.97 -13.29 -7.62
N PRO A 101 -3.66 -13.54 -8.76
CA PRO A 101 -3.95 -12.47 -9.71
C PRO A 101 -4.76 -11.39 -9.00
N TRP A 102 -4.22 -10.19 -8.93
CA TRP A 102 -4.87 -9.05 -8.31
C TRP A 102 -5.18 -8.02 -9.39
N THR A 103 -6.33 -7.37 -9.25
CA THR A 103 -6.66 -6.22 -10.09
C THR A 103 -5.94 -5.03 -9.52
N TYR A 104 -5.12 -4.37 -10.34
CA TYR A 104 -4.44 -3.14 -10.00
C TYR A 104 -5.01 -1.98 -10.81
N VAL A 105 -4.97 -0.79 -10.22
CA VAL A 105 -5.21 0.47 -10.90
C VAL A 105 -3.92 1.28 -10.96
N PHE A 106 -3.52 1.69 -12.15
CA PHE A 106 -2.41 2.61 -12.38
C PHE A 106 -2.98 3.98 -12.70
N CYS A 107 -2.66 4.96 -11.86
CA CYS A 107 -3.20 6.30 -11.95
C CYS A 107 -2.17 7.28 -12.50
N PHE A 108 -2.61 8.09 -13.47
CA PHE A 108 -1.83 9.11 -14.15
C PHE A 108 -2.56 10.44 -14.16
N THR A 109 -1.80 11.53 -14.22
CA THR A 109 -2.29 12.88 -14.52
C THR A 109 -1.79 13.30 -15.89
N VAL A 110 -2.61 13.99 -16.69
CA VAL A 110 -2.26 14.49 -18.04
C VAL A 110 -2.38 16.00 -18.07
N GLU A 111 -1.25 16.70 -18.19
CA GLU A 111 -1.15 18.16 -18.16
C GLU A 111 -0.24 18.67 -19.26
N GLY A 112 -0.67 19.71 -19.99
CA GLY A 112 0.11 20.29 -21.08
C GLY A 112 0.50 19.29 -22.19
N GLY A 113 -0.30 18.24 -22.39
CA GLY A 113 -0.02 17.16 -23.34
C GLY A 113 1.00 16.12 -22.86
N ARG A 114 1.46 16.21 -21.61
CA ARG A 114 2.37 15.26 -20.96
C ARG A 114 1.63 14.48 -19.87
N TRP A 115 1.99 13.22 -19.68
CA TRP A 115 1.48 12.42 -18.56
C TRP A 115 2.50 12.34 -17.42
N TYR A 116 1.98 12.15 -16.21
CA TYR A 116 2.73 11.96 -14.99
C TYR A 116 2.15 10.77 -14.21
N TYR A 117 3.01 9.85 -13.78
CA TYR A 117 2.62 8.75 -12.90
C TYR A 117 2.28 9.29 -11.51
N ARG A 118 1.16 8.84 -10.95
CA ARG A 118 0.72 9.17 -9.59
C ARG A 118 0.96 8.03 -8.61
N PHE A 119 0.33 6.87 -8.87
CA PHE A 119 0.44 5.70 -8.00
C PHE A 119 -0.11 4.45 -8.69
N VAL A 120 0.21 3.29 -8.12
CA VAL A 120 -0.43 2.00 -8.39
C VAL A 120 -1.08 1.53 -7.10
N GLU A 121 -2.27 0.93 -7.19
CA GLU A 121 -2.97 0.37 -6.04
C GLU A 121 -3.64 -0.96 -6.39
N GLY A 122 -3.51 -1.96 -5.51
CA GLY A 122 -4.15 -3.27 -5.63
C GLY A 122 -5.50 -3.36 -4.93
N VAL A 123 -5.77 -2.43 -4.00
CA VAL A 123 -7.04 -2.35 -3.26
C VAL A 123 -7.72 -1.02 -3.53
N PHE A 124 -8.66 -1.02 -4.48
CA PHE A 124 -9.41 0.16 -4.88
C PHE A 124 -10.90 -0.17 -5.11
N LEU A 125 -11.75 0.83 -4.92
CA LEU A 125 -13.20 0.72 -5.14
C LEU A 125 -13.52 0.98 -6.61
N ARG A 126 -14.29 0.08 -7.22
CA ARG A 126 -14.69 0.15 -8.64
C ARG A 126 -15.80 1.16 -8.89
N LEU A 127 -15.64 2.40 -8.42
CA LEU A 127 -16.65 3.45 -8.60
C LEU A 127 -16.90 3.77 -10.08
N ASP A 128 -16.00 3.36 -10.98
CA ASP A 128 -16.22 3.32 -12.44
C ASP A 128 -17.37 2.41 -12.89
N GLN A 129 -17.95 1.62 -11.99
CA GLN A 129 -19.12 0.76 -12.21
C GLN A 129 -20.41 1.37 -11.65
N VAL A 130 -20.33 2.50 -10.95
CA VAL A 130 -21.53 3.20 -10.45
C VAL A 130 -22.21 3.90 -11.61
N VAL A 131 -23.44 3.49 -11.91
CA VAL A 131 -24.17 3.92 -13.12
C VAL A 131 -24.73 5.34 -13.00
N SER A 132 -25.11 5.77 -11.79
CA SER A 132 -25.67 7.11 -11.57
C SER A 132 -25.42 7.58 -10.15
N LEU A 133 -25.32 8.91 -9.98
CA LEU A 133 -25.29 9.56 -8.68
C LEU A 133 -26.54 10.45 -8.50
N PRO A 134 -27.11 10.54 -7.28
CA PRO A 134 -26.68 9.87 -6.06
C PRO A 134 -26.92 8.35 -6.10
N ALA A 135 -26.02 7.60 -5.47
CA ALA A 135 -26.09 6.15 -5.35
C ALA A 135 -26.45 5.76 -3.91
N ASP A 136 -27.24 4.70 -3.73
CA ASP A 136 -27.47 4.09 -2.42
C ASP A 136 -26.39 3.05 -2.08
N ALA A 137 -26.39 2.56 -0.85
CA ALA A 137 -25.40 1.58 -0.37
C ALA A 137 -25.34 0.32 -1.25
N SER A 138 -26.49 -0.15 -1.78
CA SER A 138 -26.57 -1.31 -2.68
C SER A 138 -26.00 -1.04 -4.08
N SER A 139 -25.88 0.22 -4.47
CA SER A 139 -25.37 0.64 -5.78
C SER A 139 -23.84 0.74 -5.81
N PHE A 140 -23.18 0.72 -4.65
CA PHE A 140 -21.72 0.68 -4.57
C PHE A 140 -21.21 -0.75 -4.76
N PRO A 141 -20.23 -0.97 -5.67
CA PRO A 141 -19.60 -2.27 -5.82
C PRO A 141 -18.96 -2.71 -4.51
N ASP A 142 -19.30 -3.92 -4.08
CA ASP A 142 -18.72 -4.50 -2.88
C ASP A 142 -17.40 -5.22 -3.18
N LEU A 143 -16.60 -5.41 -2.13
CA LEU A 143 -15.34 -6.16 -2.16
C LEU A 143 -15.48 -7.50 -1.43
N SER A 144 -14.59 -8.45 -1.73
CA SER A 144 -14.49 -9.67 -0.93
C SER A 144 -14.11 -9.34 0.52
N GLU A 145 -14.49 -10.20 1.47
CA GLU A 145 -14.12 -10.01 2.89
C GLU A 145 -12.60 -9.99 3.08
N GLU A 146 -11.84 -10.74 2.28
CA GLU A 146 -10.37 -10.68 2.29
C GLU A 146 -9.86 -9.26 1.98
N ARG A 147 -10.40 -8.60 0.95
CA ARG A 147 -10.03 -7.22 0.59
C ARG A 147 -10.48 -6.23 1.66
N LYS A 148 -11.69 -6.40 2.21
CA LYS A 148 -12.17 -5.53 3.30
C LYS A 148 -11.29 -5.66 4.55
N ASN A 149 -10.87 -6.88 4.89
CA ASN A 149 -9.96 -7.13 6.00
C ASN A 149 -8.61 -6.47 5.76
N TRP A 150 -8.05 -6.60 4.55
CA TRP A 150 -6.85 -5.88 4.16
C TRP A 150 -6.99 -4.36 4.36
N MET A 151 -8.07 -3.76 3.86
CA MET A 151 -8.32 -2.32 4.03
C MET A 151 -8.40 -1.90 5.50
N ARG A 152 -9.10 -2.68 6.33
CA ARG A 152 -9.22 -2.43 7.77
C ARG A 152 -7.84 -2.47 8.44
N GLN A 153 -7.04 -3.48 8.12
CA GLN A 153 -5.68 -3.59 8.65
C GLN A 153 -4.78 -2.45 8.17
N GLU A 154 -4.84 -2.09 6.90
CA GLU A 154 -4.04 -1.01 6.33
C GLU A 154 -4.35 0.32 7.01
N ILE A 155 -5.64 0.64 7.22
CA ILE A 155 -6.07 1.83 7.96
C ILE A 155 -5.56 1.79 9.40
N TYR A 156 -5.71 0.64 10.07
CA TYR A 156 -5.26 0.47 11.45
C TYR A 156 -3.74 0.68 11.58
N TRP A 157 -2.95 -0.05 10.80
CA TRP A 157 -1.49 0.03 10.87
C TRP A 157 -0.93 1.36 10.40
N THR A 158 -1.56 2.02 9.42
CA THR A 158 -1.20 3.39 9.03
C THR A 158 -1.36 4.36 10.21
N LYS A 159 -2.44 4.24 11.00
CA LYS A 159 -2.63 5.06 12.19
C LYS A 159 -1.60 4.74 13.28
N ILE A 160 -1.32 3.47 13.52
CA ILE A 160 -0.33 3.04 14.52
C ILE A 160 1.07 3.53 14.13
N VAL A 161 1.46 3.41 12.86
CA VAL A 161 2.74 3.92 12.35
C VAL A 161 2.82 5.43 12.50
N GLY A 162 1.80 6.18 12.08
CA GLY A 162 1.78 7.63 12.26
C GLY A 162 1.93 8.06 13.72
N LEU A 163 1.22 7.38 14.63
CA LEU A 163 1.34 7.63 16.07
C LEU A 163 2.72 7.27 16.61
N PHE A 164 3.26 6.11 16.23
CA PHE A 164 4.61 5.66 16.61
C PHE A 164 5.67 6.67 16.16
N THR A 165 5.61 7.11 14.91
CA THR A 165 6.57 8.07 14.35
C THR A 165 6.51 9.40 15.10
N GLU A 166 5.33 9.91 15.38
CA GLU A 166 5.17 11.17 16.12
C GLU A 166 5.62 11.04 17.59
N MET A 167 5.28 9.94 18.27
CA MET A 167 5.75 9.70 19.64
C MET A 167 7.27 9.52 19.71
N THR A 168 7.85 8.83 18.72
CA THR A 168 9.30 8.65 18.62
C THR A 168 9.99 10.01 18.48
N ARG A 169 9.44 10.89 17.62
CA ARG A 169 9.93 12.26 17.46
C ARG A 169 9.86 13.08 18.75
N LEU A 170 8.81 12.91 19.55
CA LEU A 170 8.56 13.71 20.76
C LEU A 170 9.25 13.18 22.02
N LYS A 171 9.36 11.85 22.16
CA LYS A 171 9.72 11.16 23.43
C LYS A 171 10.73 10.04 23.26
N GLY A 172 11.13 9.70 22.03
CA GLY A 172 12.04 8.61 21.72
C GLY A 172 11.34 7.27 21.51
N THR A 173 12.04 6.36 20.84
CA THR A 173 11.52 5.07 20.37
C THR A 173 11.04 4.18 21.51
N GLU A 174 11.78 4.10 22.63
CA GLU A 174 11.41 3.25 23.77
C GLU A 174 10.07 3.65 24.38
N TYR A 175 9.83 4.96 24.52
CA TYR A 175 8.54 5.47 24.99
C TYR A 175 7.42 5.14 24.00
N ALA A 176 7.66 5.33 22.69
CA ALA A 176 6.68 5.03 21.66
C ALA A 176 6.30 3.54 21.63
N LEU A 177 7.29 2.64 21.73
CA LEU A 177 7.04 1.20 21.84
C LEU A 177 6.29 0.86 23.13
N GLY A 178 6.66 1.48 24.26
CA GLY A 178 5.98 1.31 25.54
C GLY A 178 4.50 1.71 25.49
N PHE A 179 4.16 2.75 24.74
CA PHE A 179 2.77 3.20 24.56
C PHE A 179 1.91 2.20 23.76
N LEU A 180 2.51 1.43 22.86
CA LEU A 180 1.79 0.44 22.04
C LEU A 180 1.57 -0.91 22.75
N ARG A 181 2.16 -1.12 23.92
CA ARG A 181 2.01 -2.33 24.71
C ARG A 181 0.61 -2.41 25.31
N ASP A 182 -0.05 -3.56 25.14
CA ASP A 182 -1.44 -3.81 25.55
C ASP A 182 -1.61 -5.20 26.19
N GLY A 183 -0.54 -5.74 26.78
CA GLY A 183 -0.52 -7.13 27.24
C GLY A 183 -1.55 -7.46 28.31
N ALA A 184 -1.80 -6.54 29.25
CA ALA A 184 -2.78 -6.74 30.31
C ALA A 184 -4.21 -6.82 29.74
N GLU A 185 -4.55 -5.89 28.83
CA GLU A 185 -5.83 -5.81 28.15
C GLU A 185 -6.05 -7.03 27.24
N TYR A 186 -5.01 -7.48 26.53
CA TYR A 186 -5.09 -8.66 25.69
C TYR A 186 -5.32 -9.94 26.52
N VAL A 187 -4.67 -10.08 27.67
CA VAL A 187 -4.89 -11.20 28.60
C VAL A 187 -6.30 -11.14 29.20
N GLN A 188 -6.78 -9.95 29.55
CA GLN A 188 -8.15 -9.78 30.02
C GLN A 188 -9.18 -10.21 28.96
N ALA A 189 -8.98 -9.82 27.70
CA ALA A 189 -9.83 -10.27 26.59
C ALA A 189 -9.76 -11.80 26.42
N ALA A 190 -8.55 -12.38 26.42
CA ALA A 190 -8.34 -13.81 26.25
C ALA A 190 -9.06 -14.64 27.34
N THR A 191 -8.91 -14.24 28.60
CA THR A 191 -9.53 -14.93 29.75
C THR A 191 -11.04 -14.73 29.80
N SER A 192 -11.54 -13.59 29.33
CA SER A 192 -12.98 -13.32 29.28
C SER A 192 -13.68 -14.10 28.17
N TRP A 193 -13.08 -14.21 27.00
CA TRP A 193 -13.69 -14.85 25.83
C TRP A 193 -13.38 -16.34 25.70
N ILE A 194 -12.33 -16.81 26.37
CA ILE A 194 -11.98 -18.23 26.49
C ILE A 194 -11.97 -18.64 27.98
N PRO A 195 -13.13 -18.65 28.66
CA PRO A 195 -13.20 -18.79 30.13
C PRO A 195 -12.96 -20.22 30.64
N TYR A 196 -12.73 -21.17 29.75
CA TYR A 196 -12.65 -22.61 30.08
C TYR A 196 -11.24 -23.08 30.45
N PHE A 197 -10.22 -22.22 30.34
CA PHE A 197 -8.82 -22.59 30.54
C PHE A 197 -8.09 -21.58 31.44
N PRO A 198 -6.99 -21.99 32.10
CA PRO A 198 -6.09 -21.05 32.77
C PRO A 198 -5.57 -19.97 31.81
N ALA A 199 -5.26 -18.79 32.35
CA ALA A 199 -4.90 -17.61 31.56
C ALA A 199 -3.81 -17.86 30.50
N SER A 200 -2.76 -18.61 30.83
CA SER A 200 -1.67 -18.91 29.89
C SER A 200 -2.15 -19.72 28.68
N ARG A 201 -3.05 -20.69 28.87
CA ARG A 201 -3.61 -21.50 27.78
C ARG A 201 -4.70 -20.74 27.04
N ALA A 202 -5.55 -20.00 27.76
CA ALA A 202 -6.56 -19.12 27.16
C ALA A 202 -5.92 -18.09 26.22
N PHE A 203 -4.78 -17.53 26.60
CA PHE A 203 -3.99 -16.60 25.77
C PHE A 203 -3.62 -17.19 24.40
N ILE A 204 -3.03 -18.39 24.37
CA ILE A 204 -2.62 -19.03 23.09
C ILE A 204 -3.84 -19.35 22.22
N LEU A 205 -4.90 -19.88 22.81
CA LEU A 205 -6.12 -20.23 22.08
C LEU A 205 -6.83 -18.97 21.54
N TYR A 206 -6.87 -17.91 22.34
CA TYR A 206 -7.42 -16.63 21.93
C TYR A 206 -6.61 -16.02 20.80
N LEU A 207 -5.27 -15.99 20.90
CA LEU A 207 -4.37 -15.57 19.83
C LEU A 207 -4.68 -16.28 18.52
N CYS A 208 -4.74 -17.61 18.53
CA CYS A 208 -5.05 -18.36 17.32
C CYS A 208 -6.45 -18.06 16.77
N TRP A 209 -7.45 -17.94 17.65
CA TRP A 209 -8.82 -17.64 17.23
C TRP A 209 -8.94 -16.22 16.65
N GLU A 210 -8.41 -15.21 17.33
CA GLU A 210 -8.47 -13.80 16.96
C GLU A 210 -7.75 -13.55 15.64
N GLN A 211 -6.53 -14.08 15.50
CA GLN A 211 -5.78 -13.96 14.25
C GLN A 211 -6.49 -14.67 13.09
N ALA A 212 -7.04 -15.87 13.30
CA ALA A 212 -7.76 -16.61 12.25
C ALA A 212 -9.10 -15.98 11.86
N ARG A 213 -9.87 -15.52 12.84
CA ARG A 213 -11.31 -15.22 12.68
C ARG A 213 -11.64 -13.74 12.66
N MET A 214 -10.88 -12.92 13.38
CA MET A 214 -11.08 -11.47 13.38
C MET A 214 -10.17 -10.77 12.37
N GLN A 215 -8.89 -11.13 12.36
CA GLN A 215 -7.91 -10.49 11.46
C GLN A 215 -7.87 -11.16 10.08
N GLY A 216 -8.21 -12.45 10.01
CA GLY A 216 -8.17 -13.22 8.76
C GLY A 216 -6.75 -13.68 8.37
N ASN A 217 -5.84 -13.73 9.33
CA ASN A 217 -4.50 -14.27 9.14
C ASN A 217 -4.54 -15.80 9.07
N LYS A 218 -3.66 -16.39 8.25
CA LYS A 218 -3.45 -17.84 8.24
C LYS A 218 -2.59 -18.21 9.44
N VAL A 219 -3.19 -18.86 10.42
CA VAL A 219 -2.52 -19.26 11.66
C VAL A 219 -2.68 -20.75 11.89
N VAL A 220 -1.60 -21.39 12.34
CA VAL A 220 -1.55 -22.80 12.68
C VAL A 220 -0.96 -22.95 14.08
N LEU A 221 -1.73 -23.58 14.98
CA LEU A 221 -1.25 -23.99 16.28
C LEU A 221 -0.55 -25.35 16.14
N GLU A 222 0.77 -25.34 16.04
CA GLU A 222 1.57 -26.56 15.84
C GLU A 222 1.73 -27.35 17.14
N LYS A 223 1.77 -26.65 18.27
CA LYS A 223 1.99 -27.25 19.58
C LYS A 223 1.32 -26.44 20.67
N LEU A 224 0.70 -27.13 21.63
CA LEU A 224 0.18 -26.52 22.86
C LEU A 224 0.27 -27.52 24.02
N THR A 225 1.07 -27.18 25.02
CA THR A 225 1.15 -27.86 26.32
C THR A 225 1.11 -26.81 27.44
N ASP A 226 1.29 -27.24 28.69
CA ASP A 226 1.35 -26.31 29.83
C ASP A 226 2.66 -25.51 29.92
N ARG A 227 3.73 -25.97 29.24
CA ARG A 227 5.07 -25.36 29.30
C ARG A 227 5.54 -24.78 27.99
N GLU A 228 4.91 -25.14 26.88
CA GLU A 228 5.34 -24.72 25.55
C GLU A 228 4.17 -24.59 24.60
N ALA A 229 4.25 -23.63 23.69
CA ALA A 229 3.37 -23.52 22.55
C ALA A 229 4.13 -23.03 21.31
N VAL A 230 3.69 -23.45 20.13
CA VAL A 230 4.24 -22.98 18.86
C VAL A 230 3.08 -22.59 17.97
N VAL A 231 3.05 -21.31 17.61
CA VAL A 231 2.08 -20.76 16.66
C VAL A 231 2.83 -20.31 15.43
N ARG A 232 2.40 -20.79 14.26
CA ARG A 232 2.94 -20.37 12.97
C ARG A 232 1.93 -19.49 12.25
N PHE A 233 2.40 -18.38 11.70
CA PHE A 233 1.67 -17.57 10.75
C PHE A 233 2.22 -17.75 9.34
N ASP A 234 1.32 -17.87 8.36
CA ASP A 234 1.66 -17.81 6.95
C ASP A 234 1.11 -16.53 6.34
N ASP A 235 1.92 -15.86 5.51
CA ASP A 235 1.57 -14.61 4.83
C ASP A 235 0.97 -13.56 5.78
N HIS A 236 1.52 -13.43 6.99
CA HIS A 236 0.93 -12.61 8.05
C HIS A 236 0.72 -11.17 7.58
N GLN A 237 -0.52 -10.68 7.69
CA GLN A 237 -0.95 -9.41 7.09
C GLN A 237 -0.09 -8.23 7.52
N PHE A 238 0.37 -8.18 8.77
CA PHE A 238 1.28 -7.11 9.24
C PHE A 238 2.50 -6.94 8.34
N PHE A 239 3.16 -8.04 7.98
CA PHE A 239 4.37 -8.02 7.14
C PHE A 239 4.02 -7.87 5.67
N ALA A 240 2.95 -8.55 5.23
CA ALA A 240 2.46 -8.41 3.86
C ALA A 240 2.11 -6.94 3.55
N LEU A 241 1.47 -6.24 4.48
CA LEU A 241 1.13 -4.82 4.35
C LEU A 241 2.36 -3.96 4.13
N TYR A 242 3.39 -4.10 4.97
CA TYR A 242 4.62 -3.31 4.78
C TYR A 242 5.27 -3.60 3.43
N MET A 243 5.27 -4.86 2.98
CA MET A 243 5.87 -5.23 1.70
C MET A 243 5.07 -4.76 0.48
N GLN A 244 3.75 -4.63 0.62
CA GLN A 244 2.85 -4.34 -0.50
C GLN A 244 2.35 -2.90 -0.56
N THR A 245 2.40 -2.16 0.56
CA THR A 245 1.90 -0.79 0.64
C THR A 245 3.04 0.22 0.62
N SER A 246 3.09 1.02 -0.46
CA SER A 246 4.16 2.00 -0.68
C SER A 246 4.24 3.06 0.43
N HIS A 247 3.09 3.54 0.91
CA HIS A 247 3.04 4.63 1.89
C HIS A 247 3.51 4.22 3.29
N LEU A 248 3.45 2.94 3.67
CA LEU A 248 3.99 2.50 4.95
C LEU A 248 5.53 2.53 4.94
N ARG A 249 6.16 2.04 3.88
CA ARG A 249 7.63 2.03 3.73
C ARG A 249 8.24 3.43 3.68
N GLU A 250 7.45 4.41 3.26
CA GLU A 250 7.83 5.82 3.25
C GLU A 250 7.80 6.46 4.65
N GLN A 251 7.04 5.90 5.59
CA GLN A 251 6.81 6.48 6.92
C GLN A 251 7.66 5.88 8.02
N ILE A 252 8.13 4.65 7.86
CA ILE A 252 8.84 3.91 8.89
C ILE A 252 9.82 2.92 8.26
N ALA A 253 11.02 2.80 8.84
CA ALA A 253 11.99 1.81 8.42
C ALA A 253 11.54 0.40 8.81
N LEU A 254 11.95 -0.60 8.03
CA LEU A 254 11.54 -2.00 8.27
C LEU A 254 11.89 -2.46 9.69
N GLY A 255 13.08 -2.11 10.19
CA GLY A 255 13.51 -2.48 11.55
C GLY A 255 12.60 -1.92 12.64
N ASP A 256 12.19 -0.65 12.51
CA ASP A 256 11.28 -0.03 13.48
C ASP A 256 9.87 -0.62 13.37
N TYR A 257 9.40 -0.87 12.15
CA TYR A 257 8.11 -1.52 11.91
C TYR A 257 8.07 -2.92 12.54
N MET A 258 9.12 -3.71 12.34
CA MET A 258 9.27 -5.00 13.02
C MET A 258 9.33 -4.86 14.54
N GLY A 259 10.04 -3.85 15.04
CA GLY A 259 10.14 -3.55 16.47
C GLY A 259 8.78 -3.30 17.13
N ILE A 260 7.83 -2.68 16.41
CA ILE A 260 6.45 -2.53 16.89
C ILE A 260 5.80 -3.89 17.14
N PHE A 261 5.87 -4.80 16.15
CA PHE A 261 5.29 -6.13 16.26
C PHE A 261 5.90 -6.93 17.41
N GLU A 262 7.23 -6.92 17.50
CA GLU A 262 7.96 -7.60 18.57
C GLU A 262 7.61 -7.05 19.95
N ALA A 263 7.59 -5.72 20.11
CA ALA A 263 7.27 -5.09 21.39
C ALA A 263 5.86 -5.44 21.87
N ILE A 264 4.86 -5.41 20.98
CA ILE A 264 3.48 -5.78 21.30
C ILE A 264 3.39 -7.25 21.71
N TRP A 265 3.91 -8.17 20.90
CA TRP A 265 3.76 -9.59 21.18
C TRP A 265 4.57 -10.08 22.37
N GLN A 266 5.77 -9.53 22.58
CA GLN A 266 6.57 -9.84 23.76
C GLN A 266 5.88 -9.36 25.04
N ASP A 267 5.27 -8.17 25.02
CA ASP A 267 4.52 -7.66 26.16
C ASP A 267 3.29 -8.52 26.48
N ARG A 268 2.49 -8.83 25.45
CA ARG A 268 1.34 -9.75 25.53
C ARG A 268 1.71 -11.12 26.10
N ALA A 269 2.78 -11.72 25.58
CA ALA A 269 3.26 -13.01 26.06
C ALA A 269 3.68 -12.95 27.53
N ARG A 270 4.44 -11.91 27.91
CA ARG A 270 4.91 -11.70 29.28
C ARG A 270 3.76 -11.52 30.25
N ALA A 271 2.75 -10.74 29.89
CA ALA A 271 1.54 -10.54 30.69
C ALA A 271 0.76 -11.84 30.92
N ALA A 272 0.78 -12.75 29.95
CA ALA A 272 0.18 -14.09 30.03
C ALA A 272 1.06 -15.13 30.76
N GLY A 273 2.25 -14.72 31.22
CA GLY A 273 3.20 -15.61 31.89
C GLY A 273 3.97 -16.54 30.94
N TRP A 274 4.18 -16.12 29.69
CA TRP A 274 5.00 -16.80 28.70
C TRP A 274 6.27 -16.01 28.38
N ASN A 275 7.37 -16.74 28.16
CA ASN A 275 8.54 -16.24 27.45
C ASN A 275 8.33 -16.48 25.95
N LEU A 276 8.42 -15.44 25.13
CA LEU A 276 8.22 -15.52 23.68
C LEU A 276 9.53 -15.32 22.93
N GLN A 277 9.82 -16.25 22.02
CA GLN A 277 10.78 -16.08 20.94
C GLN A 277 10.03 -15.97 19.61
N ILE A 278 10.42 -14.98 18.79
CA ILE A 278 9.85 -14.74 17.47
C ILE A 278 10.91 -15.10 16.44
N ASP A 279 10.62 -16.09 15.60
CA ASP A 279 11.52 -16.52 14.54
C ASP A 279 10.90 -16.28 13.16
N GLY A 280 11.74 -15.92 12.19
CA GLY A 280 11.34 -15.67 10.82
C GLY A 280 10.97 -14.21 10.54
N GLN A 281 10.99 -13.86 9.26
CA GLN A 281 10.58 -12.55 8.75
C GLN A 281 9.85 -12.77 7.42
N GLY A 282 8.71 -12.11 7.21
CA GLY A 282 7.97 -12.17 5.96
C GLY A 282 6.90 -13.27 5.89
N PRO A 283 6.96 -14.20 4.91
CA PRO A 283 5.83 -15.09 4.58
C PRO A 283 5.59 -16.19 5.62
N THR A 284 6.54 -16.49 6.48
CA THR A 284 6.34 -17.45 7.57
C THR A 284 7.01 -16.96 8.84
N ILE A 285 6.25 -16.92 9.92
CA ILE A 285 6.69 -16.46 11.23
C ILE A 285 6.26 -17.46 12.30
N TYR A 286 7.15 -17.72 13.24
CA TYR A 286 6.89 -18.59 14.38
C TYR A 286 6.91 -17.77 15.66
N LEU A 287 5.83 -17.87 16.44
CA LEU A 287 5.79 -17.46 17.83
C LEU A 287 5.98 -18.70 18.69
N ARG A 288 7.15 -18.80 19.34
CA ARG A 288 7.52 -19.90 20.24
C ARG A 288 7.42 -19.46 21.68
N PHE A 289 6.51 -20.05 22.42
CA PHE A 289 6.25 -19.74 23.81
C PHE A 289 6.83 -20.80 24.72
N SER A 290 7.42 -20.37 25.83
CA SER A 290 8.01 -21.24 26.87
C SER A 290 7.74 -20.68 28.28
N ARG A 291 7.83 -21.52 29.32
CA ARG A 291 7.67 -21.13 30.73
C ARG A 291 8.74 -21.79 31.58
#